data_AF-A0A022Y672-F1
#
_entry.id   AF-A0A022Y672-F1
#
_cell.length_a   1.000
_cell.length_b   1.000
_cell.length_c   1.000
_cell.angle_alpha   90.00
_cell.angle_beta   90.00
_cell.angle_gamma   90.00
#
_symmetry.space_group_name_H-M   'P 1'
#
loop_
_entity.id
_entity.type
_entity.pdbx_description
1 polymer ?
#
loop_
_entity_poly.entity_id
_entity_poly.type
_entity_poly.pdbx_seq_one_letter_code
_entity_poly.pdbx_strand_id
1 'polypeptide(L)'
;MVQLLIRAITHATGAGESGKSTILKQMKLIHEGSYSRDERESFKEIIFSNTVQSMRVILEAMESLELPLDDQRAEYHVHTIFMQPAQIEGDSLPPEVGSAIEALWKDAGVQECFKRSREYQLNDSARYYFDSIGRIAAPDYLPNDQDVLRSRVKTTGITETTFIIGDLTYRMFDVGGQRSERKKWIHCFENVTTILFLVAISEYDQLLFEDETVNRMQEALTLFDSICNSRWFINTSIILFLNKIDRFKEKLPVSPMKNYFPDYEGGADYSAACDYILNRFVSLNQAEQKQIYTHFTCATDTTQIRFVMAAVNGMLSLLNPIDEALSNNISRHHHTRESPTLRSHIMHLSLFFFKKKKEKRSPSFLTSTGVVVSLFLLSYVYLISQ
;
A
#
# COMPACT_ATOMS: atom_id res chain seq x y z
N MET A 1 -9.89 13.28 -25.84
CA MET A 1 -9.03 12.24 -25.25
C MET A 1 -8.65 12.72 -23.86
N VAL A 2 -9.37 12.27 -22.83
CA VAL A 2 -9.21 12.77 -21.46
C VAL A 2 -8.01 12.04 -20.86
N GLN A 3 -6.85 12.71 -20.80
CA GLN A 3 -5.69 12.22 -20.05
C GLN A 3 -5.96 12.46 -18.56
N LEU A 4 -6.36 11.40 -17.87
CA LEU A 4 -6.55 11.46 -16.43
C LEU A 4 -5.21 11.28 -15.72
N LEU A 5 -4.51 12.37 -15.44
CA LEU A 5 -3.20 12.34 -14.80
C LEU A 5 -3.29 11.98 -13.31
N ILE A 6 -3.61 10.73 -12.97
CA ILE A 6 -3.55 10.28 -11.58
C ILE A 6 -2.09 10.11 -11.20
N ARG A 7 -1.52 11.12 -10.53
CA ARG A 7 -0.23 10.97 -9.83
C ARG A 7 -0.50 10.29 -8.50
N ALA A 8 -0.43 8.97 -8.46
CA ALA A 8 -0.45 8.26 -7.19
C ALA A 8 0.96 8.32 -6.59
N ILE A 9 1.16 9.16 -5.58
CA ILE A 9 2.35 9.04 -4.74
C ILE A 9 2.09 7.90 -3.76
N THR A 10 2.82 6.80 -3.89
CA THR A 10 2.79 5.75 -2.89
C THR A 10 3.65 6.17 -1.69
N HIS A 11 3.04 6.64 -0.61
CA HIS A 11 3.76 6.98 0.61
C HIS A 11 3.84 5.76 1.52
N ALA A 12 5.07 5.35 1.85
CA ALA A 12 5.35 4.34 2.86
C ALA A 12 6.12 4.96 4.01
N THR A 13 5.66 4.62 5.18
CA THR A 13 6.23 4.95 6.47
C THR A 13 7.47 4.11 6.71
N GLY A 14 8.60 4.76 7.04
CA GLY A 14 9.69 4.27 7.92
C GLY A 14 10.47 2.99 7.59
N ALA A 15 9.88 1.99 6.97
CA ALA A 15 10.52 0.74 6.62
C ALA A 15 10.22 0.46 5.14
N GLY A 16 11.23 0.06 4.38
CA GLY A 16 11.10 -0.29 2.96
C GLY A 16 10.27 -1.55 2.70
N GLU A 17 9.17 -1.76 3.43
CA GLU A 17 8.38 -3.01 3.48
C GLU A 17 6.88 -2.79 3.62
N SER A 18 6.33 -1.58 3.61
CA SER A 18 4.87 -1.40 3.75
C SER A 18 4.02 -1.96 2.59
N GLY A 19 4.66 -2.42 1.50
CA GLY A 19 4.02 -3.09 0.37
C GLY A 19 3.87 -2.25 -0.91
N LYS A 20 4.53 -1.08 -1.03
CA LYS A 20 4.40 -0.18 -2.21
C LYS A 20 4.71 -0.88 -3.53
N SER A 21 5.93 -1.39 -3.64
CA SER A 21 6.38 -2.05 -4.86
C SER A 21 5.62 -3.35 -5.09
N THR A 22 5.11 -3.99 -4.03
CA THR A 22 4.17 -5.12 -4.16
C THR A 22 2.84 -4.68 -4.79
N ILE A 23 2.27 -3.54 -4.38
CA ILE A 23 1.06 -2.99 -5.02
C ILE A 23 1.31 -2.65 -6.49
N LEU A 24 2.48 -2.08 -6.84
CA LEU A 24 2.81 -1.81 -8.25
C LEU A 24 2.98 -3.09 -9.07
N LYS A 25 3.61 -4.11 -8.48
CA LYS A 25 3.68 -5.46 -9.06
C LYS A 25 2.28 -6.04 -9.28
N GLN A 26 1.37 -5.87 -8.32
CA GLN A 26 -0.04 -6.28 -8.49
C GLN A 26 -0.74 -5.51 -9.60
N MET A 27 -0.52 -4.20 -9.73
CA MET A 27 -1.12 -3.39 -10.81
C MET A 27 -0.72 -3.93 -12.18
N LYS A 28 0.58 -4.23 -12.37
CA LYS A 28 1.07 -4.91 -13.56
C LYS A 28 0.39 -6.26 -13.76
N LEU A 29 0.42 -7.12 -12.74
CA LEU A 29 -0.15 -8.47 -12.81
C LEU A 29 -1.65 -8.47 -13.16
N ILE A 30 -2.41 -7.51 -12.63
CA ILE A 30 -3.87 -7.42 -12.79
C ILE A 30 -4.26 -6.84 -14.16
N HIS A 31 -3.49 -5.87 -14.68
CA HIS A 31 -3.87 -5.06 -15.84
C HIS A 31 -3.07 -5.35 -17.12
N GLU A 32 -1.82 -5.78 -17.00
CA GLU A 32 -0.95 -6.14 -18.13
C GLU A 32 -0.82 -7.66 -18.30
N GLY A 33 -1.36 -8.44 -17.36
CA GLY A 33 -1.29 -9.90 -17.35
C GLY A 33 -0.10 -10.43 -16.54
N SER A 34 0.11 -11.75 -16.62
CA SER A 34 1.20 -12.42 -15.90
C SER A 34 2.58 -12.00 -16.40
N TYR A 35 3.57 -12.09 -15.51
CA TYR A 35 4.97 -11.83 -15.85
C TYR A 35 5.46 -12.78 -16.94
N SER A 36 6.18 -12.21 -17.92
CA SER A 36 6.82 -12.97 -18.99
C SER A 36 7.93 -13.87 -18.44
N ARG A 37 8.41 -14.82 -19.25
CA ARG A 37 9.53 -15.67 -18.84
C ARG A 37 10.77 -14.84 -18.54
N ASP A 38 11.16 -13.93 -19.43
CA ASP A 38 12.35 -13.10 -19.26
C ASP A 38 12.26 -12.21 -18.02
N GLU A 39 11.06 -11.71 -17.70
CA GLU A 39 10.83 -10.96 -16.47
C GLU A 39 11.01 -11.85 -15.24
N ARG A 40 10.46 -13.07 -15.25
CA ARG A 40 10.61 -14.02 -14.14
C ARG A 40 12.07 -14.40 -13.93
N GLU A 41 12.83 -14.63 -15.01
CA GLU A 41 14.27 -14.90 -14.94
C GLU A 41 15.00 -13.76 -14.23
N SER A 42 14.68 -12.49 -14.56
CA SER A 42 15.29 -11.32 -13.91
C SER A 42 15.02 -11.20 -12.40
N PHE A 43 14.02 -11.90 -11.87
CA PHE A 43 13.73 -11.95 -10.44
C PHE A 43 14.49 -13.03 -9.67
N LYS A 44 15.13 -13.99 -10.36
CA LYS A 44 15.81 -15.11 -9.70
C LYS A 44 16.86 -14.68 -8.69
N GLU A 45 17.82 -13.87 -9.14
CA GLU A 45 18.92 -13.37 -8.31
C GLU A 45 18.41 -12.61 -7.08
N ILE A 46 17.34 -11.82 -7.26
CA ILE A 46 16.67 -11.11 -6.17
C ILE A 46 16.09 -12.10 -5.16
N ILE A 47 15.37 -13.12 -5.63
CA ILE A 47 14.73 -14.12 -4.77
C ILE A 47 15.78 -14.97 -4.04
N PHE A 48 16.83 -15.41 -4.73
CA PHE A 48 17.95 -16.14 -4.12
C PHE A 48 18.62 -15.29 -3.05
N SER A 49 18.94 -14.03 -3.37
CA SER A 49 19.53 -13.09 -2.41
C SER A 49 18.60 -12.87 -1.22
N ASN A 50 17.31 -12.62 -1.43
CA ASN A 50 16.34 -12.47 -0.34
C ASN A 50 16.25 -13.71 0.54
N THR A 51 16.33 -14.90 -0.05
CA THR A 51 16.24 -16.19 0.66
C THR A 51 17.48 -16.40 1.54
N VAL A 52 18.68 -16.28 0.96
CA VAL A 52 19.95 -16.48 1.68
C VAL A 52 20.15 -15.42 2.75
N GLN A 53 19.90 -14.14 2.43
CA GLN A 53 20.04 -13.05 3.41
C GLN A 53 19.05 -13.17 4.56
N SER A 54 17.82 -13.64 4.31
CA SER A 54 16.87 -13.87 5.40
C SER A 54 17.35 -14.95 6.37
N MET A 55 17.98 -16.03 5.86
CA MET A 55 18.53 -17.07 6.72
C MET A 55 19.73 -16.55 7.52
N ARG A 56 20.62 -15.79 6.87
CA ARG A 56 21.76 -15.15 7.53
C ARG A 56 21.32 -14.27 8.71
N VAL A 57 20.32 -13.42 8.51
CA VAL A 57 19.78 -12.56 9.58
C VAL A 57 19.27 -13.37 10.77
N ILE A 58 18.61 -14.52 10.54
CA ILE A 58 18.16 -15.39 11.63
C ILE A 58 19.34 -15.98 12.39
N LEU A 59 20.39 -16.42 11.69
CA LEU A 59 21.59 -17.00 12.31
C LEU A 59 22.37 -15.96 13.13
N GLU A 60 22.51 -14.74 12.62
CA GLU A 60 23.09 -13.61 13.37
C GLU A 60 22.23 -13.25 14.60
N ALA A 61 20.90 -13.31 14.46
CA ALA A 61 19.99 -13.11 15.58
C ALA A 61 20.09 -14.26 16.62
N MET A 62 20.34 -15.50 16.21
CA MET A 62 20.56 -16.61 17.14
C MET A 62 21.79 -16.36 18.03
N GLU A 63 22.88 -15.85 17.46
CA GLU A 63 24.08 -15.48 18.23
C GLU A 63 23.78 -14.36 19.24
N SER A 64 23.10 -13.29 18.80
CA SER A 64 22.79 -12.15 19.69
C SER A 64 21.74 -12.46 20.76
N LEU A 65 20.83 -13.41 20.50
CA LEU A 65 19.81 -13.87 21.44
C LEU A 65 20.26 -15.08 22.28
N GLU A 66 21.51 -15.52 22.11
CA GLU A 66 22.11 -16.67 22.80
C GLU A 66 21.31 -17.97 22.63
N LEU A 67 20.77 -18.19 21.42
CA LEU A 67 20.00 -19.39 21.07
C LEU A 67 20.90 -20.41 20.35
N PRO A 68 21.20 -21.58 20.97
CA PRO A 68 21.99 -22.61 20.31
C PRO A 68 21.19 -23.31 19.20
N LEU A 69 21.91 -23.88 18.23
CA LEU A 69 21.33 -24.88 17.32
C LEU A 69 20.92 -26.13 18.11
N ASP A 70 19.84 -26.77 17.67
CA ASP A 70 19.40 -28.05 18.25
C ASP A 70 20.33 -29.20 17.82
N ASP A 71 20.76 -29.21 16.56
CA ASP A 71 21.79 -30.13 16.05
C ASP A 71 23.12 -29.41 15.80
N GLN A 72 24.15 -29.71 16.60
CA GLN A 72 25.50 -29.18 16.41
C GLN A 72 26.11 -29.55 15.05
N ARG A 73 25.65 -30.62 14.38
CA ARG A 73 26.10 -30.96 13.03
C ARG A 73 25.66 -29.92 11.99
N ALA A 74 24.63 -29.12 12.30
CA ALA A 74 24.16 -28.04 11.44
C ALA A 74 25.11 -26.84 11.38
N GLU A 75 26.17 -26.79 12.20
CA GLU A 75 27.22 -25.76 12.12
C GLU A 75 27.87 -25.67 10.72
N TYR A 76 28.02 -26.81 10.03
CA TYR A 76 28.50 -26.80 8.64
C TYR A 76 27.55 -26.02 7.73
N HIS A 77 26.23 -26.19 7.90
CA HIS A 77 25.22 -25.45 7.14
C HIS A 77 25.26 -23.96 7.44
N VAL A 78 25.46 -23.58 8.71
CA VAL A 78 25.68 -22.18 9.10
C VAL A 78 26.85 -21.58 8.31
N HIS A 79 28.00 -22.28 8.29
CA HIS A 79 29.15 -21.84 7.52
C HIS A 79 28.84 -21.69 6.02
N THR A 80 28.10 -22.65 5.43
CA THR A 80 27.65 -22.56 4.02
C THR A 80 26.88 -21.28 3.72
N ILE A 81 25.98 -20.85 4.63
CA ILE A 81 25.20 -19.61 4.47
C ILE A 81 26.07 -18.37 4.60
N PHE A 82 26.98 -18.32 5.57
CA PHE A 82 27.86 -17.17 5.79
C PHE A 82 28.91 -16.98 4.68
N MET A 83 29.31 -18.05 4.00
CA MET A 83 30.23 -17.98 2.84
C MET A 83 29.59 -17.39 1.58
N GLN A 84 28.26 -17.26 1.52
CA GLN A 84 27.60 -16.68 0.36
C GLN A 84 27.83 -15.16 0.26
N PRO A 85 27.87 -14.59 -0.96
CA PRO A 85 27.89 -13.14 -1.14
C PRO A 85 26.55 -12.50 -0.73
N ALA A 86 26.57 -11.18 -0.57
CA ALA A 86 25.37 -10.40 -0.26
C ALA A 86 24.32 -10.44 -1.39
N GLN A 87 24.79 -10.49 -2.64
CA GLN A 87 23.99 -10.68 -3.84
C GLN A 87 24.39 -12.01 -4.47
N ILE A 88 23.41 -12.88 -4.66
CA ILE A 88 23.58 -14.15 -5.37
C ILE A 88 23.41 -13.87 -6.86
N GLU A 89 24.49 -14.03 -7.61
CA GLU A 89 24.51 -13.91 -9.07
C GLU A 89 24.40 -15.30 -9.70
N GLY A 90 23.57 -15.45 -10.72
CA GLY A 90 23.44 -16.69 -11.50
C GLY A 90 22.02 -17.25 -11.62
N ASP A 91 21.90 -18.20 -12.56
CA ASP A 91 20.61 -18.75 -13.02
C ASP A 91 19.95 -19.75 -12.07
N SER A 92 20.70 -20.22 -11.07
CA SER A 92 20.26 -21.24 -10.10
C SER A 92 20.91 -21.03 -8.73
N LEU A 93 20.19 -21.37 -7.67
CA LEU A 93 20.73 -21.39 -6.31
C LEU A 93 21.67 -22.61 -6.17
N PRO A 94 22.89 -22.46 -5.60
CA PRO A 94 23.77 -23.59 -5.37
C PRO A 94 23.06 -24.70 -4.55
N PRO A 95 23.11 -25.98 -4.99
CA PRO A 95 22.38 -27.06 -4.32
C PRO A 95 22.74 -27.23 -2.84
N GLU A 96 24.00 -27.02 -2.47
CA GLU A 96 24.43 -27.04 -1.07
C GLU A 96 23.78 -25.94 -0.22
N VAL A 97 23.52 -24.76 -0.81
CA VAL A 97 22.85 -23.65 -0.12
C VAL A 97 21.37 -23.96 0.09
N GLY A 98 20.69 -24.49 -0.94
CA GLY A 98 19.30 -24.95 -0.80
C GLY A 98 19.15 -26.02 0.29
N SER A 99 20.04 -27.00 0.30
CA SER A 99 20.08 -28.07 1.31
C SER A 99 20.38 -27.54 2.71
N ALA A 100 21.30 -26.59 2.83
CA ALA A 100 21.63 -25.94 4.10
C ALA A 100 20.43 -25.18 4.68
N ILE A 101 19.74 -24.39 3.85
CA ILE A 101 18.53 -23.67 4.29
C ILE A 101 17.43 -24.65 4.69
N GLU A 102 17.23 -25.74 3.95
CA GLU A 102 16.23 -26.76 4.31
C GLU A 102 16.53 -27.42 5.66
N ALA A 103 17.78 -27.79 5.91
CA ALA A 103 18.21 -28.39 7.18
C ALA A 103 18.06 -27.41 8.34
N LEU A 104 18.58 -26.18 8.18
CA LEU A 104 18.48 -25.14 9.19
C LEU A 104 17.03 -24.75 9.49
N TRP A 105 16.16 -24.69 8.48
CA TRP A 105 14.76 -24.35 8.71
C TRP A 105 14.01 -25.40 9.54
N LYS A 106 14.47 -26.65 9.57
CA LYS A 106 13.92 -27.72 10.42
C LYS A 106 14.48 -27.71 11.85
N ASP A 107 15.56 -26.97 12.10
CA ASP A 107 16.20 -26.86 13.42
C ASP A 107 15.32 -26.11 14.42
N ALA A 108 15.20 -26.65 15.65
CA ALA A 108 14.32 -26.07 16.67
C ALA A 108 14.81 -24.71 17.19
N GLY A 109 16.13 -24.50 17.25
CA GLY A 109 16.74 -23.22 17.63
C GLY A 109 16.47 -22.14 16.59
N VAL A 110 16.59 -22.49 15.30
CA VAL A 110 16.24 -21.59 14.18
C VAL A 110 14.75 -21.23 14.21
N GLN A 111 13.86 -22.22 14.43
CA GLN A 111 12.42 -21.97 14.57
C GLN A 111 12.09 -21.06 15.76
N GLU A 112 12.77 -21.25 16.90
CA GLU A 112 12.57 -20.41 18.07
C GLU A 112 13.06 -18.97 17.84
N CYS A 113 14.22 -18.80 17.21
CA CYS A 113 14.71 -17.49 16.80
C CYS A 113 13.74 -16.79 15.84
N PHE A 114 13.17 -17.53 14.87
CA PHE A 114 12.20 -16.99 13.93
C PHE A 114 10.90 -16.50 14.62
N LYS A 115 10.41 -17.20 15.65
CA LYS A 115 9.24 -16.73 16.44
C LYS A 115 9.50 -15.39 17.14
N ARG A 116 10.76 -15.10 17.44
CA ARG A 116 11.24 -13.84 18.04
C ARG A 116 11.64 -12.79 17.00
N SER A 117 11.29 -12.97 15.73
CA SER A 117 11.62 -12.06 14.61
C SER A 117 11.13 -10.61 14.74
N ARG A 118 10.29 -10.28 15.73
CA ARG A 118 9.98 -8.89 16.09
C ARG A 118 11.15 -8.15 16.75
N GLU A 119 12.11 -8.88 17.31
CA GLU A 119 13.27 -8.35 18.05
C GLU A 119 14.44 -7.94 17.14
N TYR A 120 14.38 -8.29 15.85
CA TYR A 120 15.41 -7.97 14.86
C TYR A 120 14.79 -7.70 13.47
N GLN A 121 15.63 -7.34 12.49
CA GLN A 121 15.18 -6.82 11.20
C GLN A 121 15.09 -7.92 10.14
N LEU A 122 14.03 -8.74 10.18
CA LEU A 122 13.80 -9.83 9.23
C LEU A 122 12.85 -9.44 8.09
N ASN A 123 13.07 -10.01 6.90
CA ASN A 123 12.14 -9.89 5.77
C ASN A 123 10.86 -10.70 6.03
N ASP A 124 9.68 -10.08 5.88
CA ASP A 124 8.38 -10.73 6.08
C ASP A 124 8.11 -11.95 5.18
N SER A 125 8.80 -12.02 4.03
CA SER A 125 8.73 -13.13 3.09
C SER A 125 9.64 -14.31 3.45
N ALA A 126 10.48 -14.21 4.49
CA ALA A 126 11.47 -15.23 4.88
C ALA A 126 10.85 -16.63 5.00
N ARG A 127 9.78 -16.77 5.80
CA ARG A 127 9.06 -18.03 5.96
C ARG A 127 8.57 -18.63 4.64
N TYR A 128 8.02 -17.80 3.75
CA TYR A 128 7.54 -18.27 2.44
C TYR A 128 8.68 -18.88 1.61
N TYR A 129 9.86 -18.25 1.63
CA TYR A 129 11.02 -18.76 0.91
C TYR A 129 11.54 -20.06 1.52
N PHE A 130 11.65 -20.16 2.85
CA PHE A 130 12.13 -21.37 3.50
C PHE A 130 11.15 -22.54 3.34
N ASP A 131 9.85 -22.29 3.51
CA ASP A 131 8.81 -23.31 3.29
C ASP A 131 8.80 -23.79 1.82
N SER A 132 9.29 -22.97 0.88
CA SER A 132 9.37 -23.27 -0.56
C SER A 132 10.78 -23.63 -1.04
N ILE A 133 11.75 -23.84 -0.15
CA ILE A 133 13.17 -23.89 -0.54
C ILE A 133 13.45 -25.03 -1.53
N GLY A 134 12.80 -26.18 -1.39
CA GLY A 134 12.96 -27.30 -2.32
C GLY A 134 12.56 -26.95 -3.76
N ARG A 135 11.56 -26.07 -3.95
CA ARG A 135 11.17 -25.55 -5.27
C ARG A 135 12.13 -24.47 -5.76
N ILE A 136 12.55 -23.56 -4.87
CA ILE A 136 13.44 -22.43 -5.21
C ILE A 136 14.84 -22.92 -5.58
N ALA A 137 15.31 -23.99 -4.94
CA ALA A 137 16.62 -24.60 -5.20
C ALA A 137 16.60 -25.62 -6.36
N ALA A 138 15.45 -25.84 -7.02
CA ALA A 138 15.36 -26.75 -8.14
C ALA A 138 16.15 -26.22 -9.37
N PRO A 139 16.84 -27.08 -10.14
CA PRO A 139 17.63 -26.64 -11.30
C PRO A 139 16.82 -25.92 -12.38
N ASP A 140 15.54 -26.28 -12.53
CA ASP A 140 14.59 -25.72 -13.48
C ASP A 140 13.68 -24.66 -12.85
N TYR A 141 14.03 -24.15 -11.67
CA TYR A 141 13.25 -23.14 -10.98
C TYR A 141 12.98 -21.93 -11.88
N LEU A 142 11.72 -21.54 -11.96
CA LEU A 142 11.26 -20.30 -12.56
C LEU A 142 10.32 -19.60 -11.56
N PRO A 143 10.59 -18.34 -11.16
CA PRO A 143 9.73 -17.63 -10.22
C PRO A 143 8.27 -17.59 -10.67
N ASN A 144 7.37 -18.01 -9.80
CA ASN A 144 5.93 -17.85 -10.01
C ASN A 144 5.48 -16.42 -9.61
N ASP A 145 4.21 -16.08 -9.82
CA ASP A 145 3.71 -14.74 -9.50
C ASP A 145 3.85 -14.40 -8.01
N GLN A 146 3.70 -15.38 -7.13
CA GLN A 146 3.87 -15.19 -5.68
C GLN A 146 5.34 -14.91 -5.31
N ASP A 147 6.30 -15.56 -5.96
CA ASP A 147 7.73 -15.29 -5.77
C ASP A 147 8.07 -13.86 -6.16
N VAL A 148 7.55 -13.41 -7.31
CA VAL A 148 7.75 -12.04 -7.81
C VAL A 148 7.10 -11.01 -6.89
N LEU A 149 5.86 -11.25 -6.44
CA LEU A 149 5.16 -10.34 -5.51
C LEU A 149 5.88 -10.21 -4.17
N ARG A 150 6.47 -11.30 -3.68
CA ARG A 150 7.17 -11.38 -2.39
C ARG A 150 8.62 -10.91 -2.44
N SER A 151 9.20 -10.81 -3.64
CA SER A 151 10.57 -10.33 -3.82
C SER A 151 10.71 -8.88 -3.37
N ARG A 152 11.78 -8.64 -2.62
CA ARG A 152 12.09 -7.37 -1.98
C ARG A 152 13.34 -6.79 -2.61
N VAL A 153 13.15 -5.63 -3.22
CA VAL A 153 14.22 -4.71 -3.65
C VAL A 153 14.00 -3.40 -2.92
N LYS A 154 15.07 -2.86 -2.32
CA LYS A 154 15.01 -1.56 -1.67
C LYS A 154 14.82 -0.48 -2.74
N THR A 155 13.62 0.12 -2.80
CA THR A 155 13.35 1.26 -3.69
C THR A 155 14.19 2.47 -3.27
N THR A 156 14.97 3.00 -4.21
CA THR A 156 15.73 4.24 -4.06
C THR A 156 15.30 5.23 -5.13
N GLY A 157 15.31 6.52 -4.80
CA GLY A 157 14.88 7.57 -5.70
C GLY A 157 13.38 7.58 -5.96
N ILE A 158 13.02 8.00 -7.17
CA ILE A 158 11.65 8.12 -7.67
C ILE A 158 11.58 7.37 -8.99
N THR A 159 10.64 6.45 -9.10
CA THR A 159 10.37 5.73 -10.35
C THR A 159 8.95 6.00 -10.79
N GLU A 160 8.76 6.27 -12.07
CA GLU A 160 7.45 6.50 -12.66
C GLU A 160 7.04 5.27 -13.47
N THR A 161 5.83 4.79 -13.26
CA THR A 161 5.24 3.70 -14.05
C THR A 161 3.88 4.14 -14.57
N THR A 162 3.65 3.94 -15.86
CA THR A 162 2.39 4.30 -16.51
C THR A 162 1.57 3.05 -16.78
N PHE A 163 0.30 3.06 -16.38
CA PHE A 163 -0.64 1.98 -16.64
C PHE A 163 -1.83 2.51 -17.44
N ILE A 164 -2.35 1.71 -18.36
CA ILE A 164 -3.58 2.03 -19.09
C ILE A 164 -4.66 1.05 -18.62
N ILE A 165 -5.71 1.56 -17.98
CA ILE A 165 -6.80 0.76 -17.43
C ILE A 165 -8.12 1.30 -17.99
N GLY A 166 -8.72 0.55 -18.93
CA GLY A 166 -9.86 1.05 -19.71
C GLY A 166 -9.44 2.28 -20.50
N ASP A 167 -10.21 3.36 -20.38
CA ASP A 167 -9.95 4.63 -21.07
C ASP A 167 -9.06 5.60 -20.25
N LEU A 168 -8.59 5.18 -19.07
CA LEU A 168 -7.82 6.01 -18.14
C LEU A 168 -6.33 5.66 -18.16
N THR A 169 -5.47 6.68 -18.15
CA THR A 169 -4.01 6.53 -18.09
C THR A 169 -3.46 6.95 -16.73
N TYR A 170 -3.03 5.98 -15.93
CA TYR A 170 -2.49 6.19 -14.59
C TYR A 170 -0.98 6.41 -14.64
N ARG A 171 -0.47 7.41 -13.92
CA ARG A 171 0.97 7.66 -13.78
C ARG A 171 1.36 7.53 -12.32
N MET A 172 1.80 6.35 -11.92
CA MET A 172 2.15 6.05 -10.55
C MET A 172 3.62 6.40 -10.27
N PHE A 173 3.88 7.06 -9.15
CA PHE A 173 5.22 7.42 -8.70
C PHE A 173 5.57 6.58 -7.46
N ASP A 174 6.45 5.59 -7.61
CA ASP A 174 7.05 4.89 -6.47
C ASP A 174 8.20 5.71 -5.93
N VAL A 175 8.19 5.96 -4.63
CA VAL A 175 9.23 6.72 -3.94
C VAL A 175 9.78 5.90 -2.78
N GLY A 176 11.09 6.01 -2.54
CA GLY A 176 11.72 5.38 -1.39
C GLY A 176 11.06 5.84 -0.06
N GLY A 177 10.69 4.90 0.81
CA GLY A 177 9.98 5.15 2.08
C GLY A 177 10.88 5.58 3.26
N GLN A 178 12.18 5.31 3.14
CA GLN A 178 13.18 5.53 4.19
C GLN A 178 13.42 7.02 4.42
N ARG A 179 13.79 7.41 5.65
CA ARG A 179 14.04 8.82 6.01
C ARG A 179 15.06 9.47 5.07
N SER A 180 16.09 8.74 4.64
CA SER A 180 17.10 9.22 3.67
C SER A 180 16.50 9.63 2.32
N GLU A 181 15.42 8.99 1.90
CA GLU A 181 14.80 9.17 0.58
C GLU A 181 13.72 10.28 0.58
N ARG A 182 13.15 10.60 1.76
CA ARG A 182 12.03 11.56 1.88
C ARG A 182 12.35 12.97 1.39
N LYS A 183 13.62 13.39 1.45
CA LYS A 183 14.05 14.69 0.91
C LYS A 183 13.80 14.80 -0.61
N LYS A 184 13.77 13.68 -1.33
CA LYS A 184 13.52 13.64 -2.78
C LYS A 184 12.04 13.78 -3.10
N TRP A 185 11.13 13.51 -2.17
CA TRP A 185 9.68 13.46 -2.43
C TRP A 185 9.11 14.76 -2.96
N ILE A 186 9.69 15.91 -2.59
CA ILE A 186 9.25 17.22 -3.09
C ILE A 186 9.23 17.29 -4.62
N HIS A 187 10.07 16.51 -5.31
CA HIS A 187 10.11 16.47 -6.79
C HIS A 187 8.88 15.83 -7.45
N CYS A 188 7.98 15.20 -6.68
CA CYS A 188 6.75 14.61 -7.22
C CYS A 188 5.46 15.24 -6.67
N PHE A 189 5.55 16.32 -5.85
CA PHE A 189 4.39 16.89 -5.14
C PHE A 189 3.49 17.81 -5.98
N GLU A 190 3.94 18.22 -7.16
CA GLU A 190 3.12 19.07 -8.03
C GLU A 190 2.03 18.26 -8.75
N ASN A 191 0.83 18.83 -8.90
CA ASN A 191 -0.28 18.28 -9.67
C ASN A 191 -0.68 16.85 -9.27
N VAL A 192 -0.71 16.57 -7.96
CA VAL A 192 -1.08 15.26 -7.40
C VAL A 192 -2.59 15.18 -7.20
N THR A 193 -3.25 14.30 -7.96
CA THR A 193 -4.69 14.05 -7.84
C THR A 193 -5.04 13.28 -6.57
N THR A 194 -4.26 12.24 -6.26
CA THR A 194 -4.55 11.32 -5.15
C THR A 194 -3.27 10.75 -4.56
N ILE A 195 -3.20 10.67 -3.25
CA ILE A 195 -2.12 9.99 -2.53
C ILE A 195 -2.56 8.58 -2.17
N LEU A 196 -1.71 7.60 -2.45
CA LEU A 196 -1.89 6.23 -1.97
C LEU A 196 -0.94 6.02 -0.77
N PHE A 197 -1.48 6.06 0.44
CA PHE A 197 -0.68 5.92 1.66
C PHE A 197 -0.75 4.49 2.17
N LEU A 198 0.38 3.79 2.25
CA LEU A 198 0.46 2.39 2.68
C LEU A 198 1.11 2.26 4.05
N VAL A 199 0.41 1.60 4.95
CA VAL A 199 0.85 1.28 6.31
C VAL A 199 0.84 -0.22 6.49
N ALA A 200 1.94 -0.81 6.94
CA ALA A 200 1.94 -2.19 7.37
C ALA A 200 1.45 -2.27 8.83
N ILE A 201 0.21 -2.70 9.03
CA ILE A 201 -0.40 -2.71 10.36
C ILE A 201 0.19 -3.77 11.30
N SER A 202 0.86 -4.78 10.74
CA SER A 202 1.60 -5.81 11.48
C SER A 202 2.90 -5.32 12.15
N GLU A 203 3.33 -4.09 11.89
CA GLU A 203 4.59 -3.51 12.38
C GLU A 203 4.42 -2.74 13.72
N TYR A 204 3.27 -2.89 14.38
CA TYR A 204 2.93 -2.18 15.62
C TYR A 204 3.87 -2.44 16.79
N ASP A 205 4.61 -3.54 16.77
CA ASP A 205 5.55 -3.98 17.82
C ASP A 205 7.01 -4.01 17.34
N GLN A 206 7.29 -3.39 16.19
CA GLN A 206 8.63 -3.36 15.60
C GLN A 206 9.25 -1.96 15.69
N LEU A 207 10.58 -1.92 15.73
CA LEU A 207 11.38 -0.71 15.70
C LEU A 207 11.89 -0.42 14.29
N LEU A 208 12.17 0.85 13.98
CA LEU A 208 12.70 1.25 12.69
C LEU A 208 14.09 0.67 12.47
N PHE A 209 14.38 0.29 11.22
CA PHE A 209 15.73 -0.08 10.81
C PHE A 209 16.72 1.09 10.93
N GLU A 210 16.25 2.31 10.67
CA GLU A 210 17.08 3.53 10.67
C GLU A 210 17.34 4.08 12.08
N ASP A 211 16.54 3.64 13.06
CA ASP A 211 16.50 4.17 14.42
C ASP A 211 15.80 3.16 15.34
N GLU A 212 16.58 2.32 16.00
CA GLU A 212 16.10 1.23 16.86
C GLU A 212 15.39 1.72 18.14
N THR A 213 15.23 3.03 18.33
CA THR A 213 14.48 3.60 19.46
C THR A 213 13.04 3.99 19.09
N VAL A 214 12.72 4.01 17.79
CA VAL A 214 11.44 4.52 17.29
C VAL A 214 10.57 3.37 16.79
N ASN A 215 9.35 3.28 17.32
CA ASN A 215 8.34 2.33 16.87
C ASN A 215 7.87 2.65 15.44
N ARG A 216 7.78 1.62 14.58
CA ARG A 216 7.41 1.78 13.16
C ARG A 216 6.00 2.35 12.95
N MET A 217 5.03 1.96 13.77
CA MET A 217 3.65 2.46 13.68
C MET A 217 3.55 3.91 14.18
N GLN A 218 4.32 4.30 15.19
CA GLN A 218 4.36 5.69 15.63
C GLN A 218 4.98 6.60 14.56
N GLU A 219 6.07 6.16 13.92
CA GLU A 219 6.62 6.84 12.74
C GLU A 219 5.59 6.95 11.62
N ALA A 220 4.77 5.91 11.44
CA ALA A 220 3.73 5.89 10.44
C ALA A 220 2.64 6.93 10.67
N LEU A 221 2.16 7.06 11.91
CA LEU A 221 1.21 8.08 12.32
C LEU A 221 1.78 9.50 12.14
N THR A 222 3.01 9.74 12.61
CA THR A 222 3.69 11.04 12.46
C THR A 222 3.84 11.43 10.99
N LEU A 223 4.23 10.49 10.13
CA LEU A 223 4.37 10.75 8.71
C LEU A 223 3.00 11.01 8.06
N PHE A 224 1.99 10.21 8.39
CA PHE A 224 0.64 10.41 7.88
C PHE A 224 0.10 11.78 8.25
N ASP A 225 0.23 12.21 9.51
CA ASP A 225 -0.16 13.54 9.97
C ASP A 225 0.48 14.65 9.12
N SER A 226 1.80 14.56 8.91
CA SER A 226 2.55 15.55 8.12
C SER A 226 2.09 15.64 6.65
N ILE A 227 1.71 14.51 6.03
CA ILE A 227 1.24 14.45 4.65
C ILE A 227 -0.22 14.88 4.57
N CYS A 228 -1.07 14.33 5.44
CA CYS A 228 -2.49 14.60 5.51
C CYS A 228 -2.77 16.09 5.73
N ASN A 229 -1.97 16.76 6.54
CA ASN A 229 -2.17 18.17 6.87
C ASN A 229 -1.20 19.11 6.11
N SER A 230 -0.48 18.60 5.10
CA SER A 230 0.40 19.42 4.26
C SER A 230 -0.38 20.39 3.37
N ARG A 231 0.13 21.63 3.28
CA ARG A 231 -0.38 22.65 2.36
C ARG A 231 -0.34 22.25 0.88
N TRP A 232 0.57 21.36 0.52
CA TRP A 232 0.71 20.87 -0.86
C TRP A 232 -0.47 19.97 -1.26
N PHE A 233 -1.16 19.38 -0.29
CA PHE A 233 -2.16 18.34 -0.51
C PHE A 233 -3.56 18.72 -0.01
N ILE A 234 -3.85 20.01 0.15
CA ILE A 234 -5.15 20.48 0.69
C ILE A 234 -6.32 19.92 -0.12
N ASN A 235 -6.22 19.95 -1.45
CA ASN A 235 -7.25 19.47 -2.37
C ASN A 235 -6.99 18.06 -2.91
N THR A 236 -5.98 17.36 -2.36
CA THR A 236 -5.60 16.01 -2.79
C THR A 236 -6.33 14.99 -1.93
N SER A 237 -7.01 14.03 -2.58
CA SER A 237 -7.65 12.91 -1.89
C SER A 237 -6.60 11.92 -1.39
N ILE A 238 -6.88 11.24 -0.28
CA ILE A 238 -5.98 10.22 0.28
C ILE A 238 -6.69 8.88 0.29
N ILE A 239 -6.03 7.86 -0.25
CA ILE A 239 -6.42 6.46 -0.10
C ILE A 239 -5.43 5.84 0.88
N LEU A 240 -5.92 5.39 2.03
CA LEU A 240 -5.15 4.75 3.08
C LEU A 240 -5.28 3.23 2.96
N PHE A 241 -4.17 2.54 2.71
CA PHE A 241 -4.09 1.08 2.75
C PHE A 241 -3.46 0.63 4.06
N LEU A 242 -4.28 -0.02 4.88
CA LEU A 242 -3.87 -0.73 6.08
C LEU A 242 -3.50 -2.17 5.68
N ASN A 243 -2.24 -2.33 5.26
CA ASN A 243 -1.70 -3.54 4.63
C ASN A 243 -1.14 -4.56 5.64
N LYS A 244 -0.88 -5.78 5.15
CA LYS A 244 -0.36 -6.93 5.92
C LYS A 244 -1.35 -7.42 6.99
N ILE A 245 -2.64 -7.40 6.66
CA ILE A 245 -3.69 -7.84 7.58
C ILE A 245 -3.59 -9.32 7.97
N ASP A 246 -3.05 -10.14 7.08
CA ASP A 246 -2.74 -11.55 7.30
C ASP A 246 -1.72 -11.71 8.44
N ARG A 247 -0.60 -10.99 8.35
CA ARG A 247 0.43 -10.99 9.40
C ARG A 247 -0.06 -10.37 10.70
N PHE A 248 -0.84 -9.31 10.62
CA PHE A 248 -1.42 -8.68 11.79
C PHE A 248 -2.30 -9.65 12.58
N LYS A 249 -3.15 -10.41 11.88
CA LYS A 249 -4.01 -11.42 12.50
C LYS A 249 -3.23 -12.55 13.17
N GLU A 250 -2.14 -13.01 12.56
CA GLU A 250 -1.26 -14.04 13.14
C GLU A 250 -0.56 -13.56 14.42
N LYS A 251 -0.21 -12.27 14.46
CA LYS A 251 0.67 -11.68 15.47
C LYS A 251 -0.07 -11.19 16.72
N LEU A 252 -1.31 -10.75 16.56
CA LEU A 252 -2.13 -10.18 17.63
C LEU A 252 -2.23 -11.07 18.90
N PRO A 253 -2.38 -12.41 18.82
CA PRO A 253 -2.46 -13.26 20.01
C PRO A 253 -1.14 -13.43 20.77
N VAL A 254 0.00 -13.28 20.10
CA VAL A 254 1.34 -13.55 20.68
C VAL A 254 2.12 -12.26 21.01
N SER A 255 1.68 -11.12 20.48
CA SER A 255 2.25 -9.80 20.73
C SER A 255 1.11 -8.82 21.06
N PRO A 256 0.65 -8.74 22.33
CA PRO A 256 -0.50 -7.92 22.68
C PRO A 256 -0.29 -6.44 22.35
N MET A 257 -1.21 -5.83 21.60
CA MET A 257 -1.12 -4.41 21.20
C MET A 257 -1.03 -3.45 22.38
N LYS A 258 -1.65 -3.78 23.52
CA LYS A 258 -1.65 -2.94 24.73
C LYS A 258 -0.24 -2.62 25.24
N ASN A 259 0.74 -3.49 24.96
CA ASN A 259 2.13 -3.26 25.33
C ASN A 259 2.80 -2.10 24.55
N TYR A 260 2.26 -1.78 23.37
CA TYR A 260 2.79 -0.76 22.47
C TYR A 260 1.86 0.46 22.35
N PHE A 261 0.57 0.22 22.58
CA PHE A 261 -0.51 1.20 22.60
C PHE A 261 -1.26 1.09 23.92
N PRO A 262 -0.80 1.75 24.99
CA PRO A 262 -1.36 1.59 26.33
C PRO A 262 -2.84 1.97 26.45
N ASP A 263 -3.33 2.83 25.55
CA ASP A 263 -4.72 3.27 25.46
C ASP A 263 -5.64 2.28 24.71
N TYR A 264 -5.11 1.19 24.17
CA TYR A 264 -5.88 0.15 23.50
C TYR A 264 -6.45 -0.88 24.49
N GLU A 265 -7.78 -1.02 24.48
CA GLU A 265 -8.52 -1.89 25.41
C GLU A 265 -9.24 -3.08 24.72
N GLY A 266 -9.06 -3.27 23.41
CA GLY A 266 -9.73 -4.34 22.65
C GLY A 266 -9.16 -5.75 22.82
N GLY A 267 -8.08 -5.92 23.60
CA GLY A 267 -7.44 -7.21 23.82
C GLY A 267 -6.97 -7.87 22.52
N ALA A 268 -7.11 -9.19 22.40
CA ALA A 268 -6.72 -9.95 21.21
C ALA A 268 -7.79 -9.96 20.10
N ASP A 269 -8.86 -9.14 20.21
CA ASP A 269 -9.90 -9.09 19.19
C ASP A 269 -9.40 -8.39 17.92
N TYR A 270 -9.42 -9.12 16.80
CA TYR A 270 -8.90 -8.64 15.53
C TYR A 270 -9.70 -7.43 14.99
N SER A 271 -11.02 -7.41 15.13
CA SER A 271 -11.84 -6.31 14.63
C SER A 271 -11.58 -5.03 15.42
N ALA A 272 -11.58 -5.12 16.75
CA ALA A 272 -11.30 -4.00 17.65
C ALA A 272 -9.89 -3.44 17.41
N ALA A 273 -8.90 -4.31 17.18
CA ALA A 273 -7.54 -3.93 16.86
C ALA A 273 -7.45 -3.17 15.51
N CYS A 274 -8.14 -3.67 14.48
CA CYS A 274 -8.26 -3.01 13.18
C CYS A 274 -8.93 -1.64 13.29
N ASP A 275 -10.08 -1.56 13.97
CA ASP A 275 -10.84 -0.33 14.16
C ASP A 275 -10.03 0.70 14.96
N TYR A 276 -9.30 0.25 15.97
CA TYR A 276 -8.40 1.10 16.74
C TYR A 276 -7.33 1.75 15.84
N ILE A 277 -6.58 0.96 15.06
CA ILE A 277 -5.54 1.47 14.16
C ILE A 277 -6.16 2.42 13.13
N LEU A 278 -7.27 2.02 12.51
CA LEU A 278 -8.00 2.85 11.55
C LEU A 278 -8.34 4.23 12.13
N ASN A 279 -8.94 4.24 13.33
CA ASN A 279 -9.36 5.47 13.99
C ASN A 279 -8.17 6.37 14.31
N ARG A 280 -7.02 5.81 14.72
CA ARG A 280 -5.78 6.57 14.98
C ARG A 280 -5.29 7.32 13.75
N PHE A 281 -5.42 6.74 12.54
CA PHE A 281 -5.06 7.44 11.31
C PHE A 281 -6.11 8.48 10.90
N VAL A 282 -7.39 8.10 10.88
CA VAL A 282 -8.47 8.99 10.43
C VAL A 282 -8.60 10.21 11.35
N SER A 283 -8.36 10.07 12.65
CA SER A 283 -8.40 11.19 13.60
C SER A 283 -7.31 12.25 13.38
N LEU A 284 -6.25 11.94 12.64
CA LEU A 284 -5.19 12.90 12.32
C LEU A 284 -5.62 13.90 11.24
N ASN A 285 -6.72 13.65 10.52
CA ASN A 285 -7.21 14.59 9.53
C ASN A 285 -7.82 15.84 10.17
N GLN A 286 -7.19 16.99 9.94
CA GLN A 286 -7.65 18.28 10.46
C GLN A 286 -8.60 19.00 9.49
N ALA A 287 -8.74 18.53 8.26
CA ALA A 287 -9.56 19.14 7.23
C ALA A 287 -10.89 18.38 7.05
N GLU A 288 -12.00 18.96 7.52
CA GLU A 288 -13.33 18.35 7.46
C GLU A 288 -13.76 17.97 6.03
N GLN A 289 -13.34 18.75 5.04
CA GLN A 289 -13.66 18.49 3.63
C GLN A 289 -12.79 17.40 2.98
N LYS A 290 -11.63 17.08 3.56
CA LYS A 290 -10.69 16.11 2.97
C LYS A 290 -11.22 14.70 3.16
N GLN A 291 -11.36 13.98 2.05
CA GLN A 291 -11.79 12.59 2.06
C GLN A 291 -10.59 11.66 2.20
N ILE A 292 -10.67 10.76 3.19
CA ILE A 292 -9.73 9.64 3.37
C ILE A 292 -10.50 8.35 3.13
N TYR A 293 -10.14 7.65 2.06
CA TYR A 293 -10.71 6.35 1.71
C TYR A 293 -9.82 5.25 2.29
N THR A 294 -10.35 4.41 3.17
CA THR A 294 -9.52 3.39 3.83
C THR A 294 -9.86 1.99 3.38
N HIS A 295 -8.83 1.17 3.18
CA HIS A 295 -8.95 -0.23 2.83
C HIS A 295 -7.96 -1.07 3.64
N PHE A 296 -8.43 -2.19 4.19
CA PHE A 296 -7.59 -3.24 4.74
C PHE A 296 -7.11 -4.14 3.61
N THR A 297 -5.81 -4.37 3.53
CA THR A 297 -5.20 -5.09 2.39
C THR A 297 -4.18 -6.14 2.81
N CYS A 298 -4.06 -7.16 1.98
CA CYS A 298 -2.96 -8.09 1.88
C CYS A 298 -2.42 -7.95 0.46
N ALA A 299 -1.34 -7.18 0.30
CA ALA A 299 -0.78 -6.89 -1.03
C ALA A 299 -0.31 -8.13 -1.80
N THR A 300 -0.15 -9.29 -1.14
CA THR A 300 0.19 -10.57 -1.80
C THR A 300 -1.04 -11.34 -2.29
N ASP A 301 -2.25 -10.95 -1.89
CA ASP A 301 -3.52 -11.51 -2.36
C ASP A 301 -4.04 -10.74 -3.59
N THR A 302 -3.80 -11.30 -4.77
CA THR A 302 -4.21 -10.70 -6.05
C THR A 302 -5.73 -10.54 -6.17
N THR A 303 -6.52 -11.42 -5.56
CA THR A 303 -7.98 -11.33 -5.62
C THR A 303 -8.47 -10.12 -4.85
N GLN A 304 -7.98 -9.96 -3.62
CA GLN A 304 -8.33 -8.81 -2.79
C GLN A 304 -7.89 -7.50 -3.42
N ILE A 305 -6.65 -7.43 -3.93
CA ILE A 305 -6.15 -6.20 -4.57
C ILE A 305 -6.95 -5.85 -5.83
N ARG A 306 -7.42 -6.82 -6.61
CA ARG A 306 -8.31 -6.57 -7.76
C ARG A 306 -9.59 -5.84 -7.34
N PHE A 307 -10.24 -6.27 -6.25
CA PHE A 307 -11.44 -5.60 -5.73
C PHE A 307 -11.15 -4.19 -5.20
N VAL A 308 -10.06 -4.04 -4.45
CA VAL A 308 -9.65 -2.74 -3.91
C VAL A 308 -9.34 -1.76 -5.03
N MET A 309 -8.60 -2.19 -6.06
CA MET A 309 -8.28 -1.34 -7.21
C MET A 309 -9.52 -0.97 -8.03
N ALA A 310 -10.47 -1.89 -8.20
CA ALA A 310 -11.74 -1.57 -8.84
C ALA A 310 -12.53 -0.50 -8.07
N ALA A 311 -12.57 -0.60 -6.74
CA ALA A 311 -13.20 0.41 -5.89
C ALA A 311 -12.49 1.77 -5.99
N VAL A 312 -11.16 1.78 -5.94
CA VAL A 312 -10.34 2.98 -6.14
C VAL A 312 -10.63 3.63 -7.49
N ASN A 313 -10.66 2.84 -8.58
CA ASN A 313 -10.97 3.34 -9.91
C ASN A 313 -12.37 3.96 -9.99
N GLY A 314 -13.36 3.34 -9.34
CA GLY A 314 -14.71 3.90 -9.24
C GLY A 314 -14.74 5.25 -8.52
N MET A 315 -14.03 5.37 -7.40
CA MET A 315 -13.95 6.62 -6.64
C MET A 315 -13.24 7.73 -7.42
N LEU A 316 -12.11 7.42 -8.06
CA LEU A 316 -11.36 8.38 -8.87
C LEU A 316 -12.16 8.86 -10.08
N SER A 317 -12.92 7.95 -10.70
CA SER A 317 -13.82 8.30 -11.81
C SER A 317 -14.94 9.27 -11.39
N LEU A 318 -15.40 9.19 -10.13
CA LEU A 318 -16.44 10.08 -9.57
C LEU A 318 -15.92 11.43 -9.08
N LEU A 319 -14.61 11.58 -8.86
CA LEU A 319 -14.00 12.86 -8.47
C LEU A 319 -13.80 13.79 -9.70
N ASN A 320 -13.62 13.21 -10.88
CA ASN A 320 -13.35 13.94 -12.13
C ASN A 320 -14.48 14.86 -12.66
N PRO A 321 -15.79 14.52 -12.54
CA PRO A 321 -16.85 15.37 -13.09
C PRO A 321 -16.90 16.77 -12.44
N ILE A 322 -16.36 16.91 -11.23
CA ILE A 322 -16.34 18.18 -10.48
C ILE A 322 -15.27 19.12 -11.03
N ASP A 323 -14.09 18.59 -11.38
CA ASP A 323 -13.03 19.39 -12.02
C ASP A 323 -13.37 19.77 -13.46
N GLU A 324 -14.05 18.88 -14.20
CA GLU A 324 -14.53 19.18 -15.55
C GLU A 324 -15.61 20.28 -15.57
N ALA A 325 -16.51 20.27 -14.58
CA ALA A 325 -17.53 21.30 -14.43
C ALA A 325 -16.94 22.66 -13.99
N LEU A 326 -15.87 22.66 -13.17
CA LEU A 326 -15.18 23.89 -12.76
C LEU A 326 -14.28 24.44 -13.87
N SER A 327 -13.55 23.58 -14.57
CA SER A 327 -12.72 23.93 -15.73
C SER A 327 -13.57 24.51 -16.88
N ASN A 328 -14.66 23.82 -17.25
CA ASN A 328 -15.53 24.29 -18.33
C ASN A 328 -16.30 25.57 -17.97
N ASN A 329 -16.62 25.82 -16.68
CA ASN A 329 -17.24 27.07 -16.26
C ASN A 329 -16.27 28.26 -16.23
N ILE A 330 -14.98 28.03 -15.95
CA ILE A 330 -13.96 29.08 -16.02
C ILE A 330 -13.66 29.43 -17.49
N SER A 331 -13.62 28.43 -18.39
CA SER A 331 -13.41 28.67 -19.82
C SER A 331 -14.63 29.28 -20.54
N ARG A 332 -15.86 28.99 -20.11
CA ARG A 332 -17.08 29.59 -20.70
C ARG A 332 -17.37 31.02 -20.22
N HIS A 333 -16.86 31.44 -19.07
CA HIS A 333 -17.08 32.80 -18.57
C HIS A 333 -16.18 33.89 -19.15
N HIS A 334 -15.25 33.55 -20.06
CA HIS A 334 -14.53 34.55 -20.82
C HIS A 334 -15.28 35.08 -22.05
N HIS A 335 -16.45 34.52 -22.43
CA HIS A 335 -17.12 34.92 -23.69
C HIS A 335 -18.64 35.09 -23.70
N THR A 336 -19.36 35.09 -22.59
CA THR A 336 -20.79 35.45 -22.62
C THR A 336 -21.18 36.48 -21.55
N ARG A 337 -21.60 37.65 -22.02
CA ARG A 337 -22.37 38.63 -21.24
C ARG A 337 -23.77 38.06 -21.00
N GLU A 338 -23.95 37.29 -19.94
CA GLU A 338 -25.30 36.96 -19.46
C GLU A 338 -25.72 37.88 -18.31
N SER A 339 -27.01 38.22 -18.31
CA SER A 339 -27.60 39.22 -17.42
C SER A 339 -27.53 38.81 -15.92
N PRO A 340 -27.29 39.77 -15.00
CA PRO A 340 -27.11 39.49 -13.56
C PRO A 340 -28.27 38.75 -12.88
N THR A 341 -29.47 38.85 -13.44
CA THR A 341 -30.71 38.25 -12.93
C THR A 341 -30.78 36.73 -13.12
N LEU A 342 -30.18 36.19 -14.18
CA LEU A 342 -30.18 34.75 -14.47
C LEU A 342 -29.19 33.99 -13.56
N ARG A 343 -28.01 34.58 -13.31
CA ARG A 343 -27.02 34.05 -12.34
C ARG A 343 -27.58 33.98 -10.92
N SER A 344 -28.35 35.00 -10.51
CA SER A 344 -28.98 35.03 -9.18
C SER A 344 -30.04 33.92 -9.03
N HIS A 345 -30.86 33.66 -10.06
CA HIS A 345 -31.87 32.59 -10.04
C HIS A 345 -31.25 31.20 -9.98
N ILE A 346 -30.19 30.92 -10.76
CA ILE A 346 -29.52 29.62 -10.76
C ILE A 346 -28.85 29.33 -9.41
N MET A 347 -28.22 30.33 -8.79
CA MET A 347 -27.65 30.19 -7.45
C MET A 347 -28.74 29.98 -6.38
N HIS A 348 -29.86 30.71 -6.45
CA HIS A 348 -30.96 30.55 -5.49
C HIS A 348 -31.63 29.17 -5.59
N LEU A 349 -31.85 28.64 -6.79
CA LEU A 349 -32.41 27.30 -6.98
C LEU A 349 -31.43 26.21 -6.50
N SER A 350 -30.13 26.36 -6.79
CA SER A 350 -29.11 25.41 -6.34
C SER A 350 -28.97 25.39 -4.82
N LEU A 351 -28.98 26.55 -4.16
CA LEU A 351 -29.01 26.65 -2.71
C LEU A 351 -30.31 26.11 -2.11
N PHE A 352 -31.47 26.34 -2.74
CA PHE A 352 -32.77 25.85 -2.26
C PHE A 352 -32.83 24.31 -2.24
N PHE A 353 -32.35 23.64 -3.29
CA PHE A 353 -32.28 22.18 -3.34
C PHE A 353 -31.23 21.61 -2.38
N PHE A 354 -30.10 22.30 -2.21
CA PHE A 354 -29.07 21.90 -1.25
C PHE A 354 -29.57 22.02 0.21
N LYS A 355 -30.34 23.07 0.53
CA LYS A 355 -30.94 23.27 1.87
C LYS A 355 -32.03 22.22 2.16
N LYS A 356 -32.89 21.90 1.18
CA LYS A 356 -33.91 20.83 1.33
C LYS A 356 -33.31 19.43 1.48
N LYS A 357 -32.14 19.15 0.87
CA LYS A 357 -31.41 17.88 1.04
C LYS A 357 -30.85 17.71 2.46
N LYS A 358 -30.55 18.81 3.16
CA LYS A 358 -30.08 18.81 4.55
C LYS A 358 -31.22 18.64 5.57
N GLU A 359 -32.46 19.00 5.22
CA GLU A 359 -33.60 19.03 6.16
C GLU A 359 -34.42 17.73 6.25
N LYS A 360 -34.26 16.74 5.35
CA LYS A 360 -35.03 15.48 5.44
C LYS A 360 -34.14 14.22 5.38
N ARG A 361 -33.88 13.64 6.54
CA ARG A 361 -33.37 12.27 6.71
C ARG A 361 -34.53 11.27 6.58
N SER A 362 -34.87 10.83 5.37
CA SER A 362 -35.70 9.63 5.17
C SER A 362 -35.37 8.92 3.86
N PRO A 363 -35.16 7.58 3.82
CA PRO A 363 -34.63 6.87 2.65
C PRO A 363 -35.60 6.79 1.45
N SER A 364 -36.92 6.95 1.66
CA SER A 364 -37.93 6.70 0.62
C SER A 364 -38.20 7.90 -0.33
N PHE A 365 -37.68 9.09 -0.02
CA PHE A 365 -37.89 10.28 -0.87
C PHE A 365 -36.83 10.43 -1.99
N LEU A 366 -35.70 9.72 -1.87
CA LEU A 366 -34.51 9.85 -2.73
C LEU A 366 -34.67 9.22 -4.12
N THR A 367 -35.57 8.25 -4.29
CA THR A 367 -35.71 7.52 -5.57
C THR A 367 -36.69 8.18 -6.53
N SER A 368 -37.80 8.77 -6.07
CA SER A 368 -38.77 9.40 -6.98
C SER A 368 -38.39 10.83 -7.38
N THR A 369 -37.79 11.61 -6.48
CA THR A 369 -37.41 13.01 -6.79
C THR A 369 -36.10 13.12 -7.58
N GLY A 370 -35.17 12.19 -7.41
CA GLY A 370 -33.94 12.12 -8.21
C GLY A 370 -34.21 11.91 -9.70
N VAL A 371 -35.16 11.03 -10.01
CA VAL A 371 -35.57 10.74 -11.41
C VAL A 371 -36.31 11.93 -12.02
N VAL A 372 -37.17 12.62 -11.26
CA VAL A 372 -37.88 13.82 -11.74
C VAL A 372 -36.93 14.99 -11.98
N VAL A 373 -35.91 15.18 -11.13
CA VAL A 373 -34.89 16.24 -11.29
C VAL A 373 -33.99 15.96 -12.50
N SER A 374 -33.58 14.70 -12.71
CA SER A 374 -32.81 14.31 -13.91
C SER A 374 -33.62 14.46 -15.19
N LEU A 375 -34.92 14.12 -15.20
CA LEU A 375 -35.80 14.31 -16.36
C LEU A 375 -36.07 15.80 -16.66
N PHE A 376 -36.19 16.65 -15.63
CA PHE A 376 -36.33 18.10 -15.82
C PHE A 376 -35.06 18.75 -16.38
N LEU A 377 -33.88 18.34 -15.88
CA LEU A 377 -32.59 18.82 -16.38
C LEU A 377 -32.33 18.36 -17.82
N LEU A 378 -32.66 17.11 -18.17
CA LEU A 378 -32.57 16.60 -19.55
C LEU A 378 -33.53 17.34 -20.50
N SER A 379 -34.75 17.62 -20.07
CA SER A 379 -35.74 18.37 -20.87
C SER A 379 -35.33 19.84 -21.06
N TYR A 380 -34.70 20.45 -20.05
CA TYR A 380 -34.24 21.85 -20.11
C TYR A 380 -32.96 22.02 -20.95
N VAL A 381 -32.05 21.04 -20.91
CA VAL A 381 -30.87 20.99 -21.80
C VAL A 381 -31.29 20.77 -23.26
N TYR A 382 -32.31 19.94 -23.50
CA TYR A 382 -32.87 19.76 -24.85
C TYR A 382 -33.49 21.05 -25.40
N LEU A 383 -34.21 21.82 -24.56
CA LEU A 383 -34.86 23.08 -24.95
C LEU A 383 -33.87 24.24 -25.21
N ILE A 384 -32.67 24.19 -24.63
CA ILE A 384 -31.59 25.18 -24.85
C ILE A 384 -30.71 24.80 -26.07
N SER A 385 -30.84 23.57 -26.57
CA SER A 385 -30.05 23.05 -27.70
C SER A 385 -30.73 23.20 -29.08
N GLN A 386 -31.96 23.73 -29.12
CA GLN A 386 -32.66 24.24 -30.31
C GLN A 386 -32.60 25.77 -30.28
#